data_AF-A0A1Y5RBY6-F1
#
_entry.id   AF-A0A1Y5RBY6-F1
#
_cell.length_a   1.000
_cell.length_b   1.000
_cell.length_c   1.000
_cell.angle_alpha   90.00
_cell.angle_beta   90.00
_cell.angle_gamma   90.00
#
_symmetry.space_group_name_H-M   'P 1'
#
loop_
_entity.id
_entity.type
_entity.pdbx_description
1 polymer ?
#
loop_
_entity_poly.entity_id
_entity_poly.type
_entity_poly.pdbx_seq_one_letter_code
_entity_poly.pdbx_strand_id
1 'polypeptide(L)'
;MGLIDRIFAAIFGGGRNVVVETAQVFRENAENAGVRDAAVKQQAMQQYAAEFMVARRGGFDRLMDGLNRLPRPLLAFGTIGLFVVAMADPVWFASRMQGIALVPDPLWWLMGAIVSFYFGARHQAHNQEFQRSIAQTMARVPTVVENTARLDALRADAPRAADTPEPAVIEQATVPSDNPALSEWARLKS
;
A
#
# COMPACT_ATOMS: atom_id res chain seq x y z
N MET A 1 -1.98 -32.59 64.40
CA MET A 1 -1.48 -31.99 63.14
C MET A 1 -0.71 -33.06 62.37
N GLY A 2 -1.45 -33.94 61.69
CA GLY A 2 -0.92 -35.22 61.21
C GLY A 2 -0.21 -35.12 59.86
N LEU A 3 0.85 -35.92 59.70
CA LEU A 3 1.61 -36.10 58.46
C LEU A 3 0.72 -36.47 57.25
N ILE A 4 -0.39 -37.17 57.51
CA ILE A 4 -1.40 -37.57 56.52
C ILE A 4 -2.08 -36.36 55.87
N ASP A 5 -2.32 -35.30 56.65
CA ASP A 5 -2.96 -34.07 56.16
C ASP A 5 -2.06 -33.31 55.17
N ARG A 6 -0.72 -33.38 55.39
CA ARG A 6 0.26 -32.80 54.47
C ARG A 6 0.41 -33.59 53.17
N ILE A 7 0.25 -34.91 53.22
CA ILE A 7 0.33 -35.77 52.03
C ILE A 7 -0.94 -35.60 51.18
N PHE A 8 -2.12 -35.51 51.79
CA PHE A 8 -3.35 -35.20 51.08
C PHE A 8 -3.34 -33.77 50.49
N ALA A 9 -2.80 -32.79 51.21
CA ALA A 9 -2.63 -31.43 50.68
C ALA A 9 -1.60 -31.36 49.53
N ALA A 10 -0.55 -32.19 49.54
CA ALA A 10 0.43 -32.24 48.45
C ALA A 10 -0.14 -32.90 47.18
N ILE A 11 -0.98 -33.92 47.33
CA ILE A 11 -1.58 -34.65 46.19
C ILE A 11 -2.79 -33.89 45.61
N PHE A 12 -3.61 -33.26 46.45
CA PHE A 12 -4.86 -32.62 46.02
C PHE A 12 -4.83 -31.08 46.02
N GLY A 13 -3.81 -30.44 46.61
CA GLY A 13 -3.72 -28.97 46.73
C GLY A 13 -3.12 -28.25 45.53
N GLY A 14 -2.41 -28.94 44.63
CA GLY A 14 -1.74 -28.34 43.47
C GLY A 14 -2.58 -28.32 42.19
N GLY A 15 -3.68 -29.08 42.12
CA GLY A 15 -4.44 -29.32 40.89
C GLY A 15 -5.37 -28.18 40.46
N ARG A 16 -5.66 -27.22 41.33
CA ARG A 16 -6.62 -26.15 41.01
C ARG A 16 -6.12 -25.16 39.96
N ASN A 17 -4.81 -24.90 39.91
CA ASN A 17 -4.23 -24.04 38.87
C ASN A 17 -4.08 -24.80 37.54
N VAL A 18 -3.66 -26.06 37.59
CA VAL A 18 -3.42 -26.88 36.38
C VAL A 18 -4.73 -27.22 35.66
N VAL A 19 -5.82 -27.45 36.39
CA VAL A 19 -7.15 -27.66 35.79
C VAL A 19 -7.71 -26.36 35.20
N VAL A 20 -7.44 -25.20 35.81
CA VAL A 20 -7.83 -23.89 35.25
C VAL A 20 -7.01 -23.55 34.01
N GLU A 21 -5.70 -23.81 34.01
CA GLU A 21 -4.84 -23.68 32.83
C GLU A 21 -5.24 -24.64 31.72
N THR A 22 -5.55 -25.90 32.03
CA THR A 22 -5.97 -26.89 31.02
C THR A 22 -7.39 -26.63 30.52
N ALA A 23 -8.31 -26.12 31.35
CA ALA A 23 -9.65 -25.74 30.92
C ALA A 23 -9.65 -24.48 30.04
N GLN A 24 -8.70 -23.56 30.26
CA GLN A 24 -8.47 -22.41 29.37
C GLN A 24 -7.93 -22.81 27.99
N VAL A 25 -7.35 -24.01 27.84
CA VAL A 25 -6.93 -24.58 26.55
C VAL A 25 -8.13 -25.08 25.72
N PHE A 26 -9.22 -25.52 26.36
CA PHE A 26 -10.43 -26.01 25.67
C PHE A 26 -11.59 -25.00 25.64
N ARG A 27 -11.54 -23.94 26.43
CA ARG A 27 -12.56 -22.88 26.47
C ARG A 27 -11.88 -21.53 26.65
N GLU A 28 -11.99 -20.70 25.62
CA GLU A 28 -11.43 -19.36 25.61
C GLU A 28 -11.87 -18.57 26.84
N ASN A 29 -10.89 -18.01 27.57
CA ASN A 29 -11.15 -17.19 28.73
C ASN A 29 -11.79 -15.87 28.26
N ALA A 30 -13.09 -15.68 28.54
CA ALA A 30 -13.91 -14.60 28.01
C ALA A 30 -13.32 -13.20 28.28
N GLU A 31 -12.60 -13.04 29.39
CA GLU A 31 -11.90 -11.81 29.74
C GLU A 31 -10.72 -11.54 28.79
N ASN A 32 -9.89 -12.56 28.51
CA ASN A 32 -8.78 -12.44 27.55
C ASN A 32 -9.27 -12.22 26.11
N ALA A 33 -10.43 -12.79 25.75
CA ALA A 33 -11.09 -12.52 24.47
C ALA A 33 -11.54 -11.06 24.38
N GLY A 34 -12.16 -10.53 25.43
CA GLY A 34 -12.60 -9.14 25.53
C GLY A 34 -11.44 -8.14 25.47
N VAL A 35 -10.31 -8.44 26.14
CA VAL A 35 -9.10 -7.60 26.07
C VAL A 35 -8.51 -7.57 24.66
N ARG A 36 -8.50 -8.70 23.95
CA ARG A 36 -8.03 -8.76 22.56
C ARG A 36 -8.95 -7.99 21.60
N ASP A 37 -10.26 -8.14 21.74
CA ASP A 37 -11.23 -7.41 20.92
C ASP A 37 -11.12 -5.90 21.15
N ALA A 38 -11.01 -5.46 22.41
CA ALA A 38 -10.79 -4.06 22.76
C ALA A 38 -9.49 -3.51 22.15
N ALA A 39 -8.40 -4.28 22.19
CA ALA A 39 -7.13 -3.89 21.59
C ALA A 39 -7.23 -3.74 20.06
N VAL A 40 -7.87 -4.69 19.37
CA VAL A 40 -8.10 -4.63 17.92
C VAL A 40 -8.96 -3.41 17.56
N LYS A 41 -10.01 -3.15 18.34
CA LYS A 41 -10.93 -2.02 18.14
C LYS A 41 -10.23 -0.68 18.35
N GLN A 42 -9.40 -0.57 19.39
CA GLN A 42 -8.60 0.62 19.67
C GLN A 42 -7.56 0.87 18.57
N GLN A 43 -6.90 -0.19 18.09
CA GLN A 43 -5.93 -0.09 17.00
C GLN A 43 -6.59 0.32 15.68
N ALA A 44 -7.76 -0.27 15.36
CA ALA A 44 -8.56 0.13 14.22
C ALA A 44 -9.00 1.60 14.31
N MET A 45 -9.47 2.06 15.48
CA MET A 45 -9.85 3.47 15.67
C MET A 45 -8.68 4.43 15.55
N GLN A 46 -7.49 4.07 16.03
CA GLN A 46 -6.29 4.88 15.86
C GLN A 46 -5.85 4.95 14.39
N GLN A 47 -5.98 3.83 13.66
CA GLN A 47 -5.66 3.76 12.24
C GLN A 47 -6.65 4.58 11.41
N TYR A 48 -7.96 4.45 11.68
CA TYR A 48 -8.99 5.31 11.09
C TYR A 48 -8.75 6.79 11.43
N ALA A 49 -8.42 7.14 12.67
CA ALA A 49 -8.12 8.51 13.06
C ALA A 49 -6.90 9.07 12.31
N ALA A 50 -5.85 8.28 12.13
CA ALA A 50 -4.65 8.67 11.39
C ALA A 50 -4.93 8.87 9.89
N GLU A 51 -5.82 8.07 9.29
CA GLU A 51 -6.22 8.22 7.88
C GLU A 51 -7.14 9.43 7.66
N PHE A 52 -8.01 9.74 8.64
CA PHE A 52 -8.91 10.90 8.58
C PHE A 52 -8.29 12.22 9.09
N MET A 53 -7.02 12.22 9.51
CA MET A 53 -6.24 13.44 9.69
C MET A 53 -5.87 14.05 8.33
N VAL A 54 -6.89 14.42 7.55
CA VAL A 54 -6.73 15.25 6.37
C VAL A 54 -6.29 16.62 6.87
N ALA A 55 -5.04 16.98 6.62
CA ALA A 55 -4.56 18.35 6.81
C ALA A 55 -5.50 19.28 6.03
N ARG A 56 -6.34 20.04 6.73
CA ARG A 56 -7.25 21.01 6.14
C ARG A 56 -6.41 22.13 5.51
N ARG A 57 -5.96 21.93 4.27
CA ARG A 57 -5.33 22.98 3.46
C ARG A 57 -6.31 24.13 3.29
N GLY A 58 -5.88 25.34 3.63
CA GLY A 58 -6.73 26.53 3.55
C GLY A 58 -7.25 26.76 2.13
N GLY A 59 -8.32 27.55 1.98
CA GLY A 59 -8.76 28.01 0.65
C GLY A 59 -7.66 28.76 -0.10
N PHE A 60 -6.88 29.56 0.62
CA PHE A 60 -5.71 30.27 0.09
C PHE A 60 -4.61 29.33 -0.40
N ASP A 61 -4.30 28.27 0.36
CA ASP A 61 -3.29 27.28 -0.06
C ASP A 61 -3.71 26.59 -1.36
N ARG A 62 -4.99 26.24 -1.49
CA ARG A 62 -5.54 25.64 -2.72
C ARG A 62 -5.50 26.59 -3.91
N LEU A 63 -5.75 27.88 -3.69
CA LEU A 63 -5.61 28.91 -4.73
C LEU A 63 -4.16 29.04 -5.19
N MET A 64 -3.21 29.14 -4.25
CA MET A 64 -1.78 29.25 -4.56
C MET A 64 -1.23 27.98 -5.21
N ASP A 65 -1.72 26.80 -4.81
CA ASP A 65 -1.41 25.54 -5.47
C ASP A 65 -1.97 25.49 -6.89
N GLY A 66 -3.19 26.00 -7.10
CA GLY A 66 -3.78 26.15 -8.43
C GLY A 66 -2.92 27.05 -9.31
N LEU A 67 -2.58 28.25 -8.83
CA LEU A 67 -1.76 29.23 -9.54
C LEU A 67 -0.39 28.67 -9.93
N ASN A 68 0.25 27.91 -9.04
CA ASN A 68 1.52 27.24 -9.32
C ASN A 68 1.41 26.05 -10.28
N ARG A 69 0.19 25.55 -10.54
CA ARG A 69 -0.09 24.44 -11.49
C ARG A 69 -0.58 24.93 -12.85
N LEU A 70 -1.03 26.18 -12.96
CA LEU A 70 -1.46 26.81 -14.21
C LEU A 70 -0.41 26.87 -15.34
N PRO A 71 0.91 26.92 -15.09
CA PRO A 71 1.89 27.01 -16.18
C PRO A 71 1.79 25.88 -17.19
N ARG A 72 1.58 24.64 -16.74
CA ARG A 72 1.44 23.47 -17.64
C ARG A 72 0.22 23.56 -18.55
N PRO A 73 -1.00 23.78 -18.03
CA PRO A 73 -2.19 24.02 -18.84
C PRO A 73 -2.04 25.22 -19.78
N LEU A 74 -1.48 26.34 -19.31
CA LEU A 74 -1.26 27.54 -20.13
C LEU A 74 -0.36 27.26 -21.32
N LEU A 75 0.72 26.50 -21.15
CA LEU A 75 1.59 26.11 -22.26
C LEU A 75 0.84 25.24 -23.27
N ALA A 76 0.05 24.27 -22.80
CA ALA A 76 -0.71 23.39 -23.69
C ALA A 76 -1.80 24.15 -24.47
N PHE A 77 -2.60 24.98 -23.80
CA PHE A 77 -3.63 25.78 -24.48
C PHE A 77 -3.01 26.90 -25.33
N GLY A 78 -1.88 27.46 -24.89
CA GLY A 78 -1.15 28.48 -25.62
C GLY A 78 -0.59 27.95 -26.94
N THR A 79 -0.01 26.76 -26.97
CA THR A 79 0.47 26.15 -28.22
C THR A 79 -0.67 25.82 -29.17
N ILE A 80 -1.75 25.23 -28.69
CA ILE A 80 -2.95 24.99 -29.49
C ILE A 80 -3.50 26.31 -30.04
N GLY A 81 -3.59 27.35 -29.22
CA GLY A 81 -4.03 28.68 -29.63
C GLY A 81 -3.13 29.30 -30.71
N LEU A 82 -1.81 29.15 -30.60
CA LEU A 82 -0.86 29.60 -31.63
C LEU A 82 -1.12 28.90 -32.98
N PHE A 83 -1.41 27.60 -32.98
CA PHE A 83 -1.76 26.88 -34.21
C PHE A 83 -3.07 27.41 -34.82
N VAL A 84 -4.08 27.68 -33.99
CA VAL A 84 -5.36 28.25 -34.45
C VAL A 84 -5.13 29.65 -35.05
N VAL A 85 -4.36 30.50 -34.38
CA VAL A 85 -4.05 31.86 -34.88
C VAL A 85 -3.25 31.81 -36.18
N ALA A 86 -2.29 30.90 -36.29
CA ALA A 86 -1.53 30.70 -37.53
C ALA A 86 -2.43 30.30 -38.72
N MET A 87 -3.52 29.56 -38.48
CA MET A 87 -4.50 29.21 -39.51
C MET A 87 -5.51 30.34 -39.79
N ALA A 88 -5.92 31.09 -38.76
CA ALA A 88 -6.91 32.15 -38.88
C ALA A 88 -6.36 33.43 -39.54
N ASP A 89 -5.15 33.85 -39.18
CA ASP A 89 -4.46 35.00 -39.77
C ASP A 89 -2.95 34.74 -39.92
N PRO A 90 -2.54 34.13 -41.04
CA PRO A 90 -1.15 33.75 -41.25
C PRO A 90 -0.21 34.95 -41.43
N VAL A 91 -0.71 36.08 -41.94
CA VAL A 91 0.12 37.28 -42.17
C VAL A 91 0.44 37.95 -40.84
N TRP A 92 -0.56 38.09 -39.97
CA TRP A 92 -0.36 38.60 -38.61
C TRP A 92 0.62 37.71 -37.82
N PHE A 93 0.45 36.39 -37.89
CA PHE A 93 1.35 35.45 -37.22
C PHE A 93 2.79 35.56 -37.74
N ALA A 94 3.00 35.56 -39.06
CA ALA A 94 4.32 35.66 -39.68
C ALA A 94 5.06 36.96 -39.30
N SER A 95 4.34 38.08 -39.24
CA SER A 95 4.93 39.38 -38.83
C SER A 95 5.48 39.35 -37.39
N ARG A 96 4.85 38.57 -36.48
CA ARG A 96 5.34 38.42 -35.10
C ARG A 96 6.49 37.42 -35.00
N MET A 97 6.48 36.36 -35.81
CA MET A 97 7.60 35.42 -35.88
C MET A 97 8.89 36.09 -36.38
N GLN A 98 8.81 37.10 -37.26
CA GLN A 98 9.96 37.92 -37.66
C GLN A 98 10.59 38.64 -36.46
N GLY A 99 9.76 39.19 -35.56
CA GLY A 99 10.24 39.81 -34.32
C GLY A 99 10.92 38.82 -33.37
N ILE A 100 10.39 37.60 -33.27
CA ILE A 100 10.98 36.52 -32.47
C ILE A 100 12.32 36.08 -33.06
N ALA A 101 12.46 36.03 -34.38
CA ALA A 101 13.71 35.66 -35.06
C ALA A 101 14.85 36.67 -34.83
N LEU A 102 14.52 37.91 -34.47
CA LEU A 102 15.50 38.94 -34.12
C LEU A 102 15.96 38.87 -32.66
N VAL A 103 15.35 38.03 -31.83
CA VAL A 103 15.74 37.87 -30.42
C VAL A 103 17.10 37.17 -30.35
N PRO A 104 18.13 37.80 -29.74
CA PRO A 104 19.46 37.20 -29.62
C PRO A 104 19.45 35.85 -28.87
N ASP A 105 20.28 34.90 -29.33
CA ASP A 105 20.46 33.59 -28.69
C ASP A 105 20.72 33.65 -27.17
N PRO A 106 21.53 34.59 -26.63
CA PRO A 106 21.76 34.68 -25.19
C PRO A 106 20.49 34.93 -24.37
N LEU A 107 19.49 35.63 -24.91
CA LEU A 107 18.22 35.87 -24.20
C LEU A 107 17.38 34.60 -24.08
N TRP A 108 17.45 33.70 -25.06
CA TRP A 108 16.83 32.38 -24.98
C TRP A 108 17.45 31.55 -23.86
N TRP A 109 18.79 31.57 -23.75
CA TRP A 109 19.49 30.92 -22.64
C TRP A 109 19.12 31.52 -21.28
N LEU A 110 19.03 32.84 -21.18
CA LEU A 110 18.63 33.52 -19.95
C LEU A 110 17.20 33.15 -19.53
N MET A 111 16.25 33.17 -20.47
CA MET A 111 14.87 32.75 -20.20
C MET A 111 14.82 31.29 -19.74
N GLY A 112 15.52 30.40 -20.44
CA GLY A 112 15.64 28.98 -20.06
C GLY A 112 16.22 28.82 -18.65
N ALA A 113 17.25 29.58 -18.29
CA ALA A 113 17.87 29.56 -16.97
C ALA A 113 16.91 30.05 -15.87
N ILE A 114 16.20 31.16 -16.08
CA ILE A 114 15.25 31.71 -15.10
C ILE A 114 14.09 30.74 -14.87
N VAL A 115 13.49 30.21 -15.95
CA VAL A 115 12.39 29.24 -15.85
C VAL A 115 12.86 27.95 -15.18
N SER A 116 14.04 27.44 -15.54
CA SER A 116 14.66 26.27 -14.91
C SER A 116 14.96 26.49 -13.44
N PHE A 117 15.38 27.69 -13.05
CA PHE A 117 15.60 28.03 -11.64
C PHE A 117 14.27 28.07 -10.86
N TYR A 118 13.26 28.78 -11.38
CA TYR A 118 11.94 28.92 -10.74
C TYR A 118 11.22 27.57 -10.55
N PHE A 119 11.18 26.74 -11.60
CA PHE A 119 10.50 25.45 -11.55
C PHE A 119 11.39 24.30 -11.05
N GLY A 120 12.69 24.35 -11.30
CA GLY A 120 13.65 23.32 -10.88
C GLY A 120 13.82 23.25 -9.36
N ALA A 121 13.83 24.40 -8.67
CA ALA A 121 13.87 24.45 -7.22
C ALA A 121 12.61 23.82 -6.57
N ARG A 122 11.43 23.96 -7.20
CA ARG A 122 10.17 23.39 -6.70
C ARG A 122 10.05 21.88 -6.94
N HIS A 123 10.68 21.33 -7.98
CA HIS A 123 10.71 19.87 -8.19
C HIS A 123 11.58 19.14 -7.15
N GLN A 124 12.58 19.80 -6.57
CA GLN A 124 13.39 19.20 -5.50
C GLN A 124 12.58 18.95 -4.20
N ALA A 125 11.57 19.78 -3.92
CA ALA A 125 10.69 19.59 -2.77
C ALA A 125 9.84 18.31 -2.87
N HIS A 126 9.51 17.85 -4.09
CA HIS A 126 8.78 16.60 -4.30
C HIS A 126 9.66 15.36 -4.09
N ASN A 127 10.95 15.45 -4.42
CA ASN A 127 11.93 14.41 -4.11
C ASN A 127 12.11 14.22 -2.59
N GLN A 128 11.95 15.28 -1.79
CA GLN A 128 11.98 15.18 -0.33
C GLN A 128 10.75 14.45 0.23
N GLU A 129 9.57 14.65 -0.36
CA GLU A 129 8.35 13.89 0.00
C GLU A 129 8.51 12.40 -0.34
N PHE A 130 9.12 12.08 -1.49
CA PHE A 130 9.44 10.71 -1.91
C PHE A 130 10.50 10.06 -1.02
N GLN A 131 11.56 10.79 -0.66
CA GLN A 131 12.56 10.33 0.31
C GLN A 131 11.95 10.13 1.70
N ARG A 132 11.02 11.00 2.13
CA ARG A 132 10.30 10.88 3.40
C ARG A 132 9.33 9.69 3.39
N SER A 133 8.62 9.43 2.29
CA SER A 133 7.77 8.25 2.15
C SER A 133 8.59 6.95 2.12
N ILE A 134 9.78 6.96 1.50
CA ILE A 134 10.72 5.84 1.56
C ILE A 134 11.22 5.64 2.99
N ALA A 135 11.62 6.70 3.69
CA ALA A 135 12.07 6.61 5.08
C ALA A 135 10.97 6.09 6.02
N GLN A 136 9.72 6.54 5.87
CA GLN A 136 8.57 6.05 6.64
C GLN A 136 8.23 4.58 6.32
N THR A 137 8.37 4.18 5.06
CA THR A 137 8.17 2.78 4.66
C THR A 137 9.26 1.90 5.24
N MET A 138 10.53 2.32 5.13
CA MET A 138 11.69 1.63 5.72
C MET A 138 11.59 1.50 7.24
N ALA A 139 11.05 2.50 7.93
CA ALA A 139 10.81 2.44 9.37
C ALA A 139 9.75 1.39 9.78
N ARG A 140 8.86 0.97 8.87
CA ARG A 140 7.83 -0.04 9.12
C ARG A 140 8.25 -1.46 8.72
N VAL A 141 9.30 -1.60 7.90
CA VAL A 141 9.86 -2.90 7.47
C VAL A 141 10.19 -3.84 8.64
N PRO A 142 10.90 -3.43 9.72
CA PRO A 142 11.21 -4.35 10.82
C PRO A 142 9.96 -4.89 11.53
N THR A 143 8.91 -4.07 11.66
CA THR A 143 7.62 -4.49 12.24
C THR A 143 6.90 -5.50 11.34
N VAL A 144 6.97 -5.33 10.02
CA VAL A 144 6.38 -6.29 9.07
C VAL A 144 7.14 -7.62 9.12
N VAL A 145 8.48 -7.59 9.15
CA VAL A 145 9.33 -8.80 9.25
C VAL A 145 9.06 -9.56 10.54
N GLU A 146 8.94 -8.86 11.67
CA GLU A 146 8.62 -9.47 12.96
C GLU A 146 7.21 -10.09 12.96
N ASN A 147 6.23 -9.40 12.38
CA ASN A 147 4.87 -9.93 12.25
C ASN A 147 4.82 -11.16 11.33
N THR A 148 5.55 -11.16 10.21
CA THR A 148 5.63 -12.34 9.33
C THR A 148 6.33 -13.51 10.01
N ALA A 149 7.40 -13.28 10.76
CA ALA A 149 8.10 -14.33 11.50
C ALA A 149 7.20 -14.95 12.60
N ARG A 150 6.40 -14.12 13.29
CA ARG A 150 5.40 -14.60 14.25
C ARG A 150 4.29 -15.40 13.58
N LEU A 151 3.83 -14.98 12.41
CA LEU A 151 2.82 -15.73 11.63
C LEU A 151 3.36 -17.07 11.12
N ASP A 152 4.62 -17.12 10.67
CA ASP A 152 5.26 -18.37 10.24
C ASP A 152 5.52 -19.31 11.42
N ALA A 153 5.85 -18.80 12.60
CA ALA A 153 5.96 -19.59 13.81
C ALA A 153 4.60 -20.22 14.21
N LEU A 154 3.49 -19.49 14.06
CA LEU A 154 2.14 -20.02 14.26
C LEU A 154 1.74 -21.04 13.17
N ARG A 155 2.32 -20.93 11.97
CA ARG A 155 2.08 -21.83 10.85
C ARG A 155 2.91 -23.12 10.94
N ALA A 156 4.04 -23.10 11.64
CA ALA A 156 4.88 -24.27 11.86
C ALA A 156 4.19 -25.39 12.65
N ASP A 157 3.14 -25.05 13.42
CA ASP A 157 2.27 -26.01 14.12
C ASP A 157 1.07 -26.49 13.28
N ALA A 158 0.89 -25.99 12.06
CA ALA A 158 -0.12 -26.48 11.11
C ALA A 158 0.49 -27.51 10.14
N PRO A 159 -0.22 -28.59 9.78
CA PRO A 159 0.29 -29.58 8.82
C PRO A 159 0.63 -28.89 7.50
N ARG A 160 1.90 -29.00 7.10
CA ARG A 160 2.46 -28.41 5.87
C ARG A 160 1.62 -28.87 4.67
N ALA A 161 1.05 -27.92 3.92
CA ALA A 161 0.47 -28.21 2.62
C ALA A 161 1.58 -28.84 1.75
N ALA A 162 1.24 -29.99 1.17
CA ALA A 162 2.15 -30.96 0.57
C ALA A 162 3.26 -30.35 -0.29
N ASP A 163 4.47 -30.89 -0.13
CA ASP A 163 5.56 -30.73 -1.08
C ASP A 163 5.06 -31.16 -2.47
N THR A 164 5.08 -30.23 -3.42
CA THR A 164 4.71 -30.48 -4.81
C THR A 164 5.56 -31.64 -5.34
N PRO A 165 4.97 -32.75 -5.81
CA PRO A 165 5.73 -33.85 -6.38
C PRO A 165 6.48 -33.37 -7.64
N GLU A 166 7.68 -33.93 -7.85
CA GLU A 166 8.54 -33.70 -9.02
C GLU A 166 7.79 -33.78 -10.37
N PRO A 167 8.28 -33.08 -11.41
CA PRO A 167 7.60 -32.91 -12.70
C PRO A 167 7.29 -34.22 -13.46
N ALA A 168 7.84 -35.37 -13.04
CA ALA A 168 7.54 -36.68 -13.64
C ALA A 168 6.09 -37.15 -13.41
N VAL A 169 5.40 -36.64 -12.38
CA VAL A 169 4.00 -37.01 -12.09
C VAL A 169 3.01 -36.27 -13.02
N ILE A 170 3.44 -35.15 -13.62
CA ILE A 170 2.58 -34.32 -14.48
C ILE A 170 2.31 -35.03 -15.82
N GLU A 171 3.24 -35.85 -16.32
CA GLU A 171 3.04 -36.56 -17.60
C GLU A 171 1.99 -37.68 -17.52
N GLN A 172 1.80 -38.31 -16.35
CA GLN A 172 0.77 -39.34 -16.17
C GLN A 172 -0.65 -38.75 -16.06
N ALA A 173 -0.78 -37.48 -15.68
CA ALA A 173 -2.07 -36.77 -15.66
C ALA A 173 -2.55 -36.33 -17.06
N THR A 174 -1.70 -36.42 -18.08
CA THR A 174 -2.02 -36.08 -19.48
C THR A 174 -2.59 -37.25 -20.28
N VAL A 175 -2.64 -38.46 -19.71
CA VAL A 175 -3.42 -39.55 -20.33
C VAL A 175 -4.89 -39.21 -20.08
N PRO A 176 -5.72 -39.02 -21.12
CA PRO A 176 -7.15 -38.81 -20.92
C PRO A 176 -7.72 -40.04 -20.25
N SER A 177 -7.92 -39.99 -18.93
CA SER A 177 -8.73 -41.00 -18.25
C SER A 177 -10.18 -40.80 -18.67
N ASP A 178 -10.86 -41.90 -18.97
CA ASP A 178 -12.23 -41.94 -19.47
C ASP A 178 -13.17 -41.51 -18.33
N ASN A 179 -13.28 -40.19 -18.13
CA ASN A 179 -13.99 -39.60 -17.00
C ASN A 179 -15.50 -39.49 -17.33
N PRO A 180 -16.35 -40.30 -16.68
CA PRO A 180 -17.78 -40.32 -16.98
C PRO A 180 -18.45 -38.95 -16.74
N ALA A 181 -17.98 -38.17 -15.76
CA ALA A 181 -18.54 -36.85 -15.44
C ALA A 181 -18.32 -35.82 -16.58
N LEU A 182 -17.20 -35.91 -17.30
CA LEU A 182 -16.93 -35.03 -18.45
C LEU A 182 -17.79 -35.41 -19.66
N SER A 183 -18.05 -36.71 -19.86
CA SER A 183 -18.94 -37.18 -20.94
C SER A 183 -20.41 -36.83 -20.69
N GLU A 184 -20.84 -36.80 -19.43
CA GLU A 184 -22.19 -36.38 -19.04
C GLU A 184 -22.37 -34.86 -19.22
N TRP A 185 -21.37 -34.07 -18.82
CA TRP A 185 -21.37 -32.61 -19.02
C TRP A 185 -21.41 -32.21 -20.51
N ALA A 186 -20.66 -32.92 -21.37
CA ALA A 186 -20.68 -32.68 -22.81
C ALA A 186 -22.06 -32.97 -23.43
N ARG A 187 -22.77 -33.97 -22.91
CA ARG A 187 -24.11 -34.36 -23.37
C ARG A 187 -25.21 -33.39 -22.94
N LEU A 188 -25.01 -32.70 -21.81
CA LEU A 188 -25.89 -31.64 -21.32
C LEU A 188 -25.74 -30.31 -22.08
N LYS A 189 -24.65 -30.17 -22.87
CA LYS A 189 -24.32 -28.94 -23.59
C LYS A 189 -24.71 -28.96 -25.08
N SER A 190 -25.13 -30.12 -25.61
CA SER A 190 -25.76 -30.28 -26.94
C SER A 190 -27.27 -30.22 -26.84
#